data_AF-A0A963HSE6-F1
#
_entry.id   AF-A0A963HSE6-F1
#
_cell.length_a   1.000
_cell.length_b   1.000
_cell.length_c   1.000
_cell.angle_alpha   90.00
_cell.angle_beta   90.00
_cell.angle_gamma   90.00
#
_symmetry.space_group_name_H-M   'P 1'
#
loop_
_entity.id
_entity.type
_entity.pdbx_description
1 polymer ?
#
loop_
_entity_poly.entity_id
_entity_poly.type
_entity_poly.pdbx_seq_one_letter_code
_entity_poly.pdbx_strand_id
1 'polypeptide(L)' 'NPLLGRRCDSIRKGYFRFEYVSHVIFYRQEKNFIIISRVIHQSRDVKALLGETGKA' A
#
# COMPACT_ATOMS: atom_id res chain seq x y z
N ASN A 1 8.99 7.47 -10.92
CA ASN A 1 8.39 8.74 -10.46
C ASN A 1 7.73 8.51 -9.09
N PRO A 2 8.29 9.04 -7.97
CA PRO A 2 7.75 8.86 -6.61
C PRO A 2 6.36 9.46 -6.36
N LEU A 3 5.87 10.30 -7.26
CA LEU A 3 4.55 10.93 -7.12
C LEU A 3 3.42 10.10 -7.75
N LEU A 4 3.73 8.91 -8.29
CA LEU A 4 2.72 8.01 -8.86
C LEU A 4 1.83 7.34 -7.80
N GLY A 5 2.28 7.28 -6.55
CA GLY A 5 1.49 6.70 -5.47
C GLY A 5 0.40 7.67 -4.97
N ARG A 6 -0.66 7.10 -4.39
CA ARG A 6 -1.68 7.86 -3.68
C ARG A 6 -1.23 8.11 -2.24
N ARG A 7 -1.45 9.30 -1.71
CA ARG A 7 -1.23 9.56 -0.28
C ARG A 7 -2.13 8.66 0.57
N CYS A 8 -1.57 8.09 1.63
CA CYS A 8 -2.29 7.29 2.62
C CYS A 8 -2.00 7.79 4.04
N ASP A 9 -2.18 9.09 4.24
CA ASP A 9 -1.92 9.77 5.51
C ASP A 9 -2.72 9.18 6.70
N SER A 10 -3.83 8.50 6.43
CA SER A 10 -4.63 7.77 7.42
C SER A 10 -3.89 6.59 8.06
N ILE A 11 -2.90 6.01 7.37
CA ILE A 11 -2.02 4.97 7.94
C ILE A 11 -0.88 5.63 8.70
N ARG A 12 -0.22 6.60 8.07
CA ARG A 12 0.85 7.42 8.66
C ARG A 12 1.07 8.65 7.80
N LYS A 13 1.16 9.83 8.41
CA LYS A 13 1.43 11.08 7.71
C LYS A 13 2.69 10.99 6.83
N GLY A 14 2.59 11.44 5.59
CA GLY A 14 3.67 11.45 4.60
C GLY A 14 3.86 10.12 3.87
N TYR A 15 2.98 9.14 4.06
CA TYR A 15 3.05 7.86 3.35
C TYR A 15 2.30 7.91 2.03
N PHE A 16 2.81 7.11 1.10
CA PHE A 16 2.23 6.82 -0.19
C PHE A 16 1.99 5.32 -0.33
N ARG A 17 0.96 4.96 -1.08
CA ARG A 17 0.67 3.61 -1.54
C ARG A 17 0.64 3.55 -3.05
N PHE A 18 1.16 2.48 -3.61
CA PHE A 18 1.11 2.22 -5.05
C PHE A 18 0.70 0.77 -5.29
N GLU A 19 -0.44 0.59 -5.96
CA GLU A 19 -0.93 -0.69 -6.42
C GLU A 19 -0.18 -1.13 -7.67
N TYR A 20 0.33 -2.36 -7.66
CA TYR A 20 0.98 -2.96 -8.80
C TYR A 20 0.62 -4.44 -8.90
N VAL A 21 -0.20 -4.78 -9.89
CA VAL A 21 -0.76 -6.13 -10.07
C VAL A 21 -1.40 -6.57 -8.73
N SER A 22 -0.97 -7.68 -8.14
CA SER A 22 -1.51 -8.21 -6.89
C SER A 22 -0.80 -7.68 -5.64
N HIS A 23 0.03 -6.64 -5.75
CA HIS A 23 0.80 -6.10 -4.63
C HIS A 23 0.46 -4.61 -4.37
N VAL A 24 0.57 -4.21 -3.11
CA VAL A 24 0.55 -2.81 -2.68
C VAL A 24 1.91 -2.48 -2.07
N ILE A 25 2.56 -1.46 -2.61
CA ILE A 25 3.84 -0.95 -2.14
C ILE A 25 3.57 0.29 -1.27
N PHE A 26 3.98 0.24 -0.01
CA PHE A 26 3.94 1.37 0.91
C PHE A 26 5.32 2.00 1.01
N TYR A 27 5.39 3.30 0.80
CA TYR A 27 6.65 4.04 0.84
C TYR A 27 6.45 5.46 1.35
N ARG A 28 7.55 6.12 1.69
CA ARG A 28 7.59 7.57 1.89
C ARG A 28 8.69 8.17 1.04
N GLN A 29 8.50 9.41 0.63
CA GLN A 29 9.50 10.16 -0.10
C GLN A 29 10.34 10.99 0.86
N GLU A 30 11.65 10.88 0.73
CA GLU A 30 12.65 11.78 1.31
C GLU A 30 13.18 12.71 0.21
N LYS A 31 13.99 13.70 0.57
CA LYS A 31 14.47 14.72 -0.37
C LYS A 31 15.10 14.13 -1.64
N ASN A 32 15.89 13.06 -1.49
CA ASN A 32 16.70 12.49 -2.58
C ASN A 32 16.41 11.00 -2.85
N PHE A 33 15.54 10.37 -2.08
CA PHE A 33 15.28 8.93 -2.19
C PHE A 33 13.88 8.58 -1.67
N ILE A 34 13.47 7.34 -1.86
CA ILE A 34 12.26 6.80 -1.24
C ILE A 34 12.64 5.69 -0.27
N ILE A 35 11.88 5.55 0.80
CA ILE A 35 11.98 4.43 1.71
C ILE A 35 10.78 3.53 1.46
N ILE A 36 11.03 2.33 0.93
CA ILE A 36 10.02 1.27 0.83
C ILE A 36 9.82 0.71 2.23
N SER A 37 8.64 0.95 2.79
CA SER A 37 8.31 0.50 4.14
C SER A 37 7.77 -0.93 4.13
N ARG A 38 6.90 -1.28 3.17
CA ARG A 38 6.36 -2.63 2.98
C ARG A 38 5.95 -2.89 1.54
N VAL A 39 5.97 -4.16 1.15
CA VAL A 39 5.31 -4.69 -0.05
C VAL A 39 4.37 -5.80 0.42
N ILE A 40 3.07 -5.64 0.16
CA ILE A 40 2.04 -6.56 0.65
C ILE A 40 1.31 -7.15 -0.54
N HIS A 41 1.22 -8.49 -0.61
CA HIS A 41 0.34 -9.16 -1.57
C HIS A 41 -1.14 -9.03 -1.14
N GLN A 42 -2.05 -8.85 -2.09
CA GLN A 42 -3.47 -8.60 -1.83
C GLN A 42 -4.17 -9.69 -1.00
N SER A 43 -3.72 -10.94 -1.08
CA SER A 43 -4.23 -12.03 -0.25
C SER A 43 -3.93 -11.88 1.24
N ARG A 44 -3.02 -10.97 1.61
CA ARG A 44 -2.72 -10.59 3.00
C ARG A 44 -3.34 -9.25 3.39
N ASP A 45 -4.13 -8.62 2.51
CA ASP A 45 -4.96 -7.49 2.90
C ASP A 45 -6.08 -8.01 3.80
N VAL A 46 -6.23 -7.42 4.98
CA VAL A 46 -7.28 -7.76 5.94
C VAL A 46 -8.66 -7.58 5.30
N LYS A 47 -8.83 -6.62 4.39
CA LYS A 47 -10.10 -6.48 3.66
C LYS A 47 -10.39 -7.64 2.72
N ALA A 48 -9.36 -8.19 2.07
CA ALA A 48 -9.52 -9.39 1.24
C ALA A 48 -9.80 -10.61 2.12
N LEU A 49 -9.05 -10.77 3.21
CA LEU A 49 -9.24 -11.86 4.16
C LEU A 49 -10.63 -11.87 4.82
N LEU A 50 -11.15 -10.69 5.16
CA LEU A 50 -12.48 -10.54 5.78
C LEU A 50 -13.63 -10.46 4.76
N GLY A 51 -13.32 -10.28 3.47
CA GLY A 51 -14.30 -10.18 2.39
C GLY A 51 -14.69 -11.54 1.78
N GLU A 52 -13.98 -12.62 2.11
CA GLU A 52 -14.25 -13.97 1.59
C GLU A 52 -15.21 -14.80 2.47
N THR A 53 -15.62 -14.30 3.64
CA THR A 53 -16.57 -15.00 4.53
C THR A 53 -18.05 -14.81 4.14
N GLY A 54 -18.34 -14.23 2.97
CA GLY A 54 -19.70 -13.86 2.55
C GLY A 54 -20.20 -14.53 1.27
N LYS A 55 -19.63 -15.66 0.85
CA LYS A 55 -20.14 -16.46 -0.27
C LYS A 55 -20.03 -17.96 0.00
N ALA A 56 -21.03 -18.52 0.67
CA ALA A 56 -21.54 -19.88 0.50
C ALA A 56 -22.91 -19.96 1.16
#